data_AF-A0AAV1KPX6-F1
#
_entry.id   AF-A0AAV1KPX6-F1
#
_cell.length_a   1.000
_cell.length_b   1.000
_cell.length_c   1.000
_cell.angle_alpha   90.00
_cell.angle_beta   90.00
_cell.angle_gamma   90.00
#
_symmetry.space_group_name_H-M   'P 1'
#
loop_
_entity.id
_entity.type
_entity.pdbx_description
1 polymer ?
#
loop_
_entity_poly.entity_id
_entity_poly.type
_entity_poly.pdbx_seq_one_letter_code
_entity_poly.pdbx_strand_id
1 'polypeptide(L)'
;MVHAGNVEGFVPNSLLTYRAEIKSGDYHDNMNTENYLKWLKEKLIPNLPNDAVIVLDNAAYDYSTSEIPTSKSNKLDTQTCLNANNIYFEPSF
;
A
#
# COMPACT_ATOMS: atom_id res chain seq x y z
N MET A 1 10.36 8.61 -8.92
CA MET A 1 11.23 7.87 -8.00
C MET A 1 10.40 7.42 -6.81
N VAL A 2 10.66 6.20 -6.30
CA VAL A 2 10.06 5.64 -5.07
C VAL A 2 11.16 4.99 -4.25
N HIS A 3 11.13 5.19 -2.93
CA HIS A 3 12.10 4.64 -1.98
C HIS A 3 11.43 4.50 -0.60
N ALA A 4 11.84 3.50 0.19
CA ALA A 4 11.52 3.42 1.61
C ALA A 4 12.73 3.79 2.49
N GLY A 5 12.46 4.40 3.64
CA GLY A 5 13.45 4.70 4.66
C GLY A 5 12.96 4.36 6.06
N ASN A 6 13.89 4.17 6.98
CA ASN A 6 13.69 3.95 8.40
C ASN A 6 14.65 4.86 9.20
N VAL A 7 14.74 4.64 10.52
CA VAL A 7 15.63 5.42 11.41
C VAL A 7 17.12 5.29 11.10
N GLU A 8 17.52 4.22 10.40
CA GLU A 8 18.91 3.96 9.98
C GLU A 8 19.20 4.48 8.56
N GLY A 9 18.21 5.09 7.90
CA GLY A 9 18.33 5.64 6.56
C GLY A 9 17.51 4.85 5.54
N PHE A 10 18.02 4.78 4.30
CA PHE A 10 17.29 4.15 3.19
C PHE A 10 17.38 2.63 3.23
N VAL A 11 16.25 1.95 2.98
CA VAL A 11 16.20 0.49 2.88
C VAL A 11 17.02 0.04 1.66
N PRO A 12 18.09 -0.76 1.82
CA PRO A 12 18.94 -1.18 0.70
C PRO A 12 18.14 -1.84 -0.43
N ASN A 13 18.56 -1.62 -1.68
CA ASN A 13 17.95 -2.18 -2.89
C ASN A 13 16.45 -1.86 -3.12
N SER A 14 15.88 -0.94 -2.34
CA SER A 14 14.48 -0.53 -2.50
C SER A 14 14.28 0.69 -3.40
N LEU A 15 15.35 1.30 -3.93
CA LEU A 15 15.22 2.43 -4.84
C LEU A 15 14.61 1.99 -6.19
N LEU A 16 13.56 2.69 -6.61
CA LEU A 16 13.00 2.58 -7.95
C LEU A 16 12.92 3.95 -8.63
N THR A 17 13.61 4.08 -9.76
CA THR A 17 13.63 5.29 -10.57
C THR A 17 13.08 4.99 -11.95
N TYR A 18 12.22 5.88 -12.43
CA TYR A 18 11.71 5.86 -13.80
C TYR A 18 12.24 7.08 -14.54
N ARG A 19 12.52 6.93 -15.83
CA ARG A 19 12.67 8.10 -16.71
C ARG A 19 11.27 8.66 -16.91
N ALA A 20 11.04 9.90 -16.50
CA ALA A 20 9.75 10.55 -16.73
C ALA A 20 9.52 10.69 -18.23
N GLU A 21 8.49 10.01 -18.75
CA GLU A 21 7.95 10.35 -20.07
C GLU A 21 6.95 11.50 -19.86
N ILE A 22 7.28 12.69 -20.36
CA ILE A 22 6.35 13.84 -20.30
C ILE A 22 5.25 13.58 -21.34
N LYS A 23 4.15 12.94 -20.93
CA LYS A 23 2.98 12.74 -21.82
C LYS A 23 1.79 13.63 -21.46
N SER A 24 1.74 14.16 -20.25
CA SER A 24 0.87 15.26 -19.87
C SER A 24 1.47 15.89 -18.61
N GLY A 25 1.09 17.10 -18.22
CA GLY A 25 1.66 17.79 -17.07
C GLY A 25 1.42 17.14 -15.69
N ASP A 26 0.94 15.90 -15.66
CA ASP A 26 0.63 15.13 -14.46
C ASP A 26 1.69 14.02 -14.24
N TYR A 27 2.35 14.06 -13.08
CA TYR A 27 3.32 13.03 -12.66
C TYR A 27 2.63 11.68 -12.35
N HIS A 28 1.30 11.67 -12.20
CA HIS A 28 0.52 10.48 -11.89
C HIS A 28 0.53 9.40 -12.98
N ASP A 29 0.96 9.70 -14.21
CA ASP A 29 1.04 8.70 -15.28
C ASP A 29 2.18 7.69 -15.07
N ASN A 30 3.27 8.10 -14.40
CA ASN A 30 4.47 7.27 -14.29
C ASN A 30 4.44 6.31 -13.09
N MET A 31 3.79 6.69 -11.99
CA MET A 31 3.58 5.83 -10.83
C MET A 31 2.11 5.43 -10.80
N ASN A 32 1.81 4.14 -10.95
CA ASN A 32 0.46 3.59 -10.92
C ASN A 32 0.41 2.38 -9.98
N THR A 33 -0.78 1.82 -9.73
CA THR A 33 -0.97 0.66 -8.84
C THR A 33 -0.10 -0.53 -9.22
N GLU A 34 0.04 -0.83 -10.52
CA GLU A 34 0.87 -1.96 -10.98
C GLU A 34 2.35 -1.75 -10.63
N ASN A 35 2.88 -0.58 -10.97
CA ASN A 35 4.25 -0.18 -10.66
C ASN A 35 4.52 -0.17 -9.14
N TYR A 36 3.55 0.31 -8.36
CA TYR A 36 3.60 0.29 -6.91
C TYR A 36 3.65 -1.12 -6.34
N LEU A 37 2.73 -1.99 -6.75
CA LEU A 37 2.69 -3.37 -6.26
C LEU A 37 3.93 -4.17 -6.68
N LYS A 38 4.44 -3.93 -7.87
CA LYS A 38 5.69 -4.53 -8.34
C LYS A 38 6.87 -4.09 -7.48
N TRP A 39 7.01 -2.79 -7.24
CA TRP A 39 8.03 -2.26 -6.34
C TRP A 39 7.92 -2.84 -4.93
N LEU A 40 6.71 -2.85 -4.36
CA LEU A 40 6.45 -3.34 -3.03
C LEU A 40 6.89 -4.80 -2.87
N LYS A 41 6.49 -5.66 -3.81
CA LYS A 41 6.77 -7.11 -3.78
C LYS A 41 8.21 -7.47 -4.14
N GLU A 42 8.79 -6.82 -5.13
CA GLU A 42 10.10 -7.22 -5.70
C GLU A 42 11.28 -6.45 -5.10
N LYS A 43 11.06 -5.26 -4.53
CA LYS A 43 12.12 -4.37 -4.06
C LYS A 43 12.01 -4.06 -2.58
N LEU A 44 10.82 -3.71 -2.07
CA LEU A 44 10.69 -3.34 -0.67
C LEU A 44 10.66 -4.55 0.26
N ILE A 45 9.61 -5.40 0.17
CA ILE A 45 9.38 -6.53 1.07
C ILE A 45 10.61 -7.44 1.23
N PRO A 46 11.34 -7.83 0.16
CA PRO A 46 12.50 -8.72 0.28
C PRO A 46 13.70 -8.08 1.00
N ASN A 47 13.74 -6.75 1.12
CA ASN A 47 14.84 -6.02 1.76
C ASN A 47 14.45 -5.42 3.11
N LEU A 48 13.24 -5.70 3.61
CA LEU A 48 12.83 -5.30 4.95
C LEU A 48 13.40 -6.27 6.01
N PRO A 49 13.70 -5.78 7.21
CA PRO A 49 13.96 -6.65 8.34
C PRO A 49 12.70 -7.45 8.69
N ASN A 50 12.88 -8.60 9.36
CA ASN A 50 11.76 -9.36 9.91
C ASN A 50 10.92 -8.48 10.85
N ASP A 51 9.60 -8.73 10.87
CA ASP A 51 8.64 -8.03 11.73
C ASP A 51 8.59 -6.50 11.54
N ALA A 52 8.93 -6.02 10.33
CA ALA A 52 8.84 -4.62 9.98
C ALA A 52 7.39 -4.13 9.86
N VAL A 53 7.12 -2.94 10.37
CA VAL A 53 5.87 -2.20 10.15
C VAL A 53 6.09 -1.18 9.03
N ILE A 54 5.24 -1.24 8.00
CA ILE A 54 5.26 -0.29 6.89
C ILE A 54 4.19 0.78 7.16
N VAL A 55 4.60 2.04 7.20
CA VAL A 55 3.70 3.19 7.27
C VAL A 55 3.73 3.89 5.92
N LEU A 56 2.57 4.03 5.28
CA LEU A 56 2.41 4.65 3.98
C LEU A 56 1.53 5.89 4.14
N ASP A 57 1.94 6.99 3.54
CA ASP A 57 1.04 8.12 3.32
C ASP A 57 -0.03 7.71 2.29
N ASN A 58 -1.21 8.30 2.40
CA ASN A 58 -2.36 8.05 1.54
C ASN A 58 -2.00 8.33 0.07
N ALA A 59 -1.67 7.27 -0.66
CA ALA A 59 -1.40 7.33 -2.09
C ALA A 59 -2.59 6.74 -2.84
N ALA A 60 -3.17 7.49 -3.79
CA ALA A 60 -4.30 7.08 -4.62
C ALA A 60 -4.03 5.83 -5.51
N TYR A 61 -2.89 5.17 -5.34
CA TYR A 61 -2.48 3.93 -5.99
C TYR A 61 -2.88 2.69 -5.19
N ASP A 62 -3.28 2.86 -3.93
CA ASP A 62 -3.76 1.81 -3.05
C ASP A 62 -5.27 1.60 -3.26
N TYR A 63 -5.63 1.03 -4.40
CA TYR A 63 -7.01 0.61 -4.67
C TYR A 63 -7.09 -0.91 -4.57
N SER A 64 -7.30 -1.42 -3.36
CA SER A 64 -8.06 -2.65 -3.25
C SER A 64 -9.51 -2.29 -3.61
N THR A 65 -10.03 -2.88 -4.68
CA THR A 65 -11.48 -2.84 -5.02
C THR A 65 -12.36 -3.45 -3.93
N SER A 66 -11.75 -4.04 -2.89
CA SER A 66 -12.43 -4.55 -1.71
C SER A 66 -13.19 -3.41 -1.05
N GLU A 67 -14.48 -3.59 -0.81
CA GLU A 67 -15.31 -2.68 -0.02
C GLU A 67 -14.78 -2.66 1.43
N ILE A 68 -13.74 -1.87 1.68
CA ILE A 68 -13.21 -1.66 3.01
C ILE A 68 -14.20 -0.73 3.73
N PRO A 69 -14.67 -1.12 4.93
CA PRO A 69 -15.55 -0.30 5.73
C PRO A 69 -14.92 1.08 5.98
N THR A 70 -15.71 2.13 5.83
CA THR A 70 -15.30 3.50 6.13
C THR A 70 -15.86 3.92 7.49
N SER A 71 -15.51 5.12 7.96
CA SER A 71 -16.13 5.71 9.15
C SER A 71 -17.66 5.93 9.03
N LYS A 72 -18.23 5.71 7.83
CA LYS A 72 -19.68 5.75 7.57
C LYS A 72 -20.32 4.38 7.47
N SER A 73 -19.53 3.30 7.42
CA SER A 73 -20.06 1.94 7.30
C SER A 73 -20.75 1.52 8.59
N ASN A 74 -21.83 0.75 8.46
CA ASN A 74 -22.50 0.23 9.64
C ASN A 74 -21.74 -1.01 10.20
N LYS A 75 -22.13 -1.45 11.40
CA LYS A 75 -21.51 -2.60 12.07
C LYS A 75 -21.58 -3.88 11.22
N LEU A 76 -22.72 -4.15 10.57
CA LEU A 76 -22.92 -5.35 9.76
C LEU A 76 -22.02 -5.36 8.52
N ASP A 77 -21.89 -4.23 7.83
CA ASP A 77 -20.99 -4.10 6.68
C ASP A 77 -19.54 -4.38 7.10
N THR A 78 -19.16 -3.86 8.28
CA THR A 78 -17.83 -4.06 8.86
C THR A 78 -17.58 -5.53 9.19
N GLN A 79 -18.51 -6.19 9.88
CA GLN A 79 -18.41 -7.61 10.21
C GLN A 79 -18.39 -8.50 8.96
N THR A 80 -19.17 -8.15 7.93
CA THR A 80 -19.21 -8.88 6.65
C THR A 80 -17.86 -8.81 5.95
N CYS A 81 -17.25 -7.62 5.89
CA CYS A 81 -15.95 -7.44 5.28
C CYS A 81 -14.84 -8.19 6.05
N LEU A 82 -14.83 -8.12 7.38
CA LEU A 82 -13.85 -8.85 8.20
C LEU A 82 -13.93 -10.36 7.99
N ASN A 83 -15.15 -10.93 7.97
CA ASN A 83 -15.37 -12.34 7.67
C ASN A 83 -14.89 -12.72 6.26
N ALA A 84 -15.22 -11.91 5.24
CA ALA A 84 -14.79 -12.17 3.86
C ALA A 84 -13.25 -12.18 3.70
N ASN A 85 -12.53 -11.44 4.55
CA ASN A 85 -11.08 -11.37 4.56
C ASN A 85 -10.42 -12.33 5.58
N ASN A 86 -11.19 -13.21 6.24
CA ASN A 86 -10.72 -14.10 7.31
C ASN A 86 -10.02 -13.37 8.47
N ILE A 87 -10.51 -12.18 8.81
CA ILE A 87 -10.00 -11.39 9.94
C ILE A 87 -10.90 -11.67 11.15
N TYR A 88 -10.29 -12.12 12.24
CA TYR A 88 -11.00 -12.38 13.49
C TYR A 88 -11.45 -11.09 14.18
N PHE A 89 -12.65 -11.11 14.76
CA PHE A 89 -13.18 -10.07 15.62
C PHE A 89 -14.12 -10.67 16.67
N GLU A 90 -14.28 -9.96 17.80
CA GLU A 90 -15.23 -10.32 18.85
C GLU A 90 -16.66 -9.96 18.39
N PRO A 91 -17.60 -10.91 18.29
CA PRO A 91 -18.95 -10.67 17.78
C PRO A 91 -19.79 -9.69 18.63
N SER A 92 -19.36 -9.45 19.87
CA SER A 92 -20.07 -8.69 20.89
C SER A 92 -19.84 -7.17 20.87
N PHE A 93 -18.94 -6.66 20.04
CA PHE A 93 -18.81 -5.22 19.73
C PHE A 93 -19.87 -4.79 18.73
#